data_AF-A0A3M1F7T2-F1
#
_entry.id   AF-A0A3M1F7T2-F1
#
_cell.length_a   1.000
_cell.length_b   1.000
_cell.length_c   1.000
_cell.angle_alpha   90.00
_cell.angle_beta   90.00
_cell.angle_gamma   90.00
#
_symmetry.space_group_name_H-M   'P 1'
#
loop_
_entity.id
_entity.type
_entity.pdbx_description
1 polymer ?
#
loop_
_entity_poly.entity_id
_entity_poly.type
_entity_poly.pdbx_seq_one_letter_code
_entity_poly.pdbx_strand_id
1 'polypeptide(L)'
;MHGIYNVAIVVWAFLSQVLRDGKEASCQAAVARIVSHCQQEELPSPTADTGDYCRARAKISEAALRDLSCEVAEEMEQAADTSWLWKGRLHPKLVDGFT
;
A
#
# COMPACT_ATOMS: atom_id res chain seq x y z
N MET A 1 -12.02 -14.20 -14.51
CA MET A 1 -10.56 -14.38 -14.57
C MET A 1 -9.93 -13.02 -14.24
N HIS A 2 -9.62 -12.77 -12.96
CA HIS A 2 -8.98 -11.52 -12.56
C HIS A 2 -7.50 -11.58 -12.94
N GLY A 3 -7.01 -10.61 -13.70
CA GLY A 3 -5.59 -10.53 -14.05
C GLY A 3 -4.72 -10.34 -12.82
N ILE A 4 -3.44 -10.72 -12.93
CA ILE A 4 -2.42 -10.63 -11.85
C ILE A 4 -2.36 -9.20 -11.26
N TYR A 5 -2.46 -8.18 -12.11
CA TYR A 5 -2.47 -6.76 -11.72
C TYR A 5 -3.87 -6.25 -11.39
N ASN A 6 -4.52 -6.86 -10.40
CA ASN A 6 -5.74 -6.29 -9.81
C ASN A 6 -5.41 -5.11 -8.88
N VAL A 7 -6.41 -4.30 -8.53
CA VAL A 7 -6.23 -3.07 -7.75
C VAL A 7 -5.52 -3.35 -6.41
N ALA A 8 -5.90 -4.41 -5.69
CA ALA A 8 -5.31 -4.73 -4.38
C ALA A 8 -3.81 -5.07 -4.50
N ILE A 9 -3.45 -5.92 -5.46
CA ILE A 9 -2.04 -6.29 -5.71
C ILE A 9 -1.22 -5.07 -6.13
N VAL A 10 -1.76 -4.21 -6.99
CA VAL A 10 -1.04 -3.03 -7.48
C VAL A 10 -0.87 -1.99 -6.37
N VAL A 11 -1.89 -1.76 -5.53
CA VAL A 11 -1.79 -0.86 -4.37
C VAL A 11 -0.76 -1.39 -3.36
N TRP A 12 -0.82 -2.68 -3.01
CA TRP A 12 0.17 -3.30 -2.13
C TRP A 12 1.60 -3.17 -2.67
N ALA A 13 1.81 -3.50 -3.95
CA ALA A 13 3.11 -3.40 -4.58
C ALA A 13 3.61 -1.95 -4.64
N PHE A 14 2.73 -0.99 -4.92
CA PHE A 14 3.04 0.44 -4.94
C PHE A 14 3.43 0.96 -3.56
N LEU A 15 2.69 0.62 -2.51
CA LEU A 15 3.07 0.95 -1.14
C LEU A 15 4.43 0.36 -0.77
N SER A 16 4.68 -0.91 -1.12
CA SER A 16 5.98 -1.54 -0.91
C SER A 16 7.14 -0.86 -1.65
N GLN A 17 6.83 -0.21 -2.78
CA GLN A 17 7.79 0.53 -3.60
C GLN A 17 8.14 1.88 -2.95
N VAL A 18 7.15 2.65 -2.51
CA VAL A 18 7.37 4.02 -1.99
C VAL A 18 7.90 4.05 -0.56
N LEU A 19 7.68 2.99 0.22
CA LEU A 19 8.20 2.87 1.58
C LEU A 19 9.65 2.38 1.66
N ARG A 20 10.33 2.17 0.52
CA ARG A 20 11.70 1.66 0.45
C ARG A 20 12.60 2.64 -0.28
N ASP A 21 13.89 2.51 -0.02
CA ASP A 21 14.92 3.39 -0.59
C ASP A 21 15.80 2.68 -1.64
N GLY A 22 16.51 3.48 -2.42
CA GLY A 22 17.52 3.01 -3.37
C GLY A 22 16.94 2.07 -4.44
N LYS A 23 17.62 0.93 -4.66
CA LYS A 23 17.20 -0.06 -5.69
C LYS A 23 15.85 -0.70 -5.37
N GLU A 24 15.48 -0.77 -4.10
CA GLU A 24 14.23 -1.36 -3.63
C GLU A 24 12.99 -0.48 -3.87
N ALA A 25 13.21 0.79 -4.20
CA ALA A 25 12.19 1.76 -4.61
C ALA A 25 11.81 1.67 -6.11
N SER A 26 12.42 0.74 -6.85
CA SER A 26 12.22 0.62 -8.29
C SER A 26 10.95 -0.15 -8.66
N CYS A 27 10.42 0.10 -9.87
CA CYS A 27 9.34 -0.70 -10.43
C CYS A 27 9.75 -2.18 -10.59
N GLN A 28 11.03 -2.44 -10.87
CA GLN A 28 11.55 -3.81 -10.99
C GLN A 28 11.45 -4.55 -9.65
N ALA A 29 11.79 -3.90 -8.54
CA ALA A 29 11.68 -4.48 -7.21
C ALA A 29 10.21 -4.73 -6.82
N ALA A 30 9.30 -3.83 -7.19
CA ALA A 30 7.86 -4.03 -7.01
C ALA A 30 7.34 -5.26 -7.79
N VAL A 31 7.72 -5.41 -9.06
CA VAL A 31 7.37 -6.59 -9.88
C VAL A 31 7.98 -7.87 -9.30
N ALA A 32 9.22 -7.84 -8.82
CA ALA A 32 9.84 -9.00 -8.19
C ALA A 32 9.07 -9.47 -6.95
N ARG A 33 8.49 -8.54 -6.16
CA ARG A 33 7.62 -8.90 -5.02
C ARG A 33 6.30 -9.50 -5.47
N ILE A 34 5.70 -8.98 -6.54
CA ILE A 34 4.49 -9.58 -7.15
C ILE A 34 4.79 -11.00 -7.64
N VAL A 35 5.92 -11.22 -8.32
CA VAL A 35 6.35 -12.55 -8.76
C VAL A 35 6.53 -13.50 -7.57
N SER A 36 7.23 -13.05 -6.51
CA SER A 36 7.41 -13.84 -5.29
C SER A 36 6.08 -14.21 -4.64
N HIS A 37 5.13 -13.27 -4.58
CA HIS A 37 3.79 -13.51 -4.05
C HIS A 37 3.03 -14.53 -4.92
N CYS A 38 3.04 -14.36 -6.24
CA CYS A 38 2.41 -15.33 -7.16
C CYS A 38 3.01 -16.73 -7.01
N GLN A 39 4.32 -16.86 -6.82
CA GLN A 39 4.97 -18.15 -6.59
C GLN A 39 4.55 -18.78 -5.26
N GLN A 40 4.41 -17.99 -4.20
CA GLN A 40 3.95 -18.47 -2.88
C GLN A 40 2.49 -18.93 -2.92
N GLU A 41 1.65 -18.25 -3.70
CA GLU A 41 0.22 -18.57 -3.87
C GLU A 41 -0.04 -19.57 -5.00
N GLU A 42 1.02 -20.14 -5.61
CA GLU A 42 0.94 -21.05 -6.76
C GLU A 42 0.15 -20.49 -7.96
N LEU A 43 0.15 -19.16 -8.12
CA LEU A 43 -0.48 -18.43 -9.20
C LEU A 43 0.46 -18.25 -10.40
N PRO A 44 -0.09 -18.08 -11.62
CA PRO A 44 0.70 -17.68 -12.78
C PRO A 44 1.48 -16.39 -12.48
N SER A 45 2.80 -16.45 -12.62
CA SER A 45 3.66 -15.29 -12.38
C SER A 45 3.71 -14.39 -13.61
N PRO A 46 3.69 -13.06 -13.43
CA PRO A 46 3.89 -12.15 -14.55
C PRO A 46 5.34 -12.23 -15.03
N THR A 47 5.58 -11.68 -16.23
CA THR A 47 6.95 -11.54 -16.72
C THR A 47 7.74 -10.54 -15.87
N ALA A 48 9.06 -10.49 -16.06
CA ALA A 48 9.92 -9.49 -15.42
C ALA A 48 9.73 -8.07 -16.00
N ASP A 49 8.93 -7.90 -17.06
CA ASP A 49 8.63 -6.60 -17.65
C ASP A 49 7.78 -5.75 -16.68
N THR A 50 8.23 -4.52 -16.46
CA THR A 50 7.55 -3.57 -15.57
C THR A 50 6.40 -2.81 -16.22
N GLY A 51 6.24 -2.91 -17.55
CA GLY A 51 5.27 -2.13 -18.32
C GLY A 51 3.83 -2.34 -17.87
N ASP A 52 3.42 -3.58 -17.62
CA ASP A 52 2.07 -3.89 -17.14
C ASP A 52 1.82 -3.35 -15.74
N TYR A 53 2.79 -3.51 -14.84
CA TYR A 53 2.74 -2.92 -13.50
C TYR A 53 2.64 -1.39 -13.56
N CYS A 54 3.49 -0.74 -14.35
CA CYS A 54 3.48 0.72 -14.50
C CYS A 54 2.15 1.24 -15.04
N ARG A 55 1.56 0.58 -16.05
CA ARG A 55 0.24 0.92 -16.59
C ARG A 55 -0.88 0.70 -15.59
N ALA A 56 -0.83 -0.38 -14.80
CA ALA A 56 -1.83 -0.64 -13.77
C ALA A 56 -1.73 0.37 -12.62
N ARG A 57 -0.51 0.68 -12.17
CA ARG A 57 -0.25 1.69 -11.14
C ARG A 57 -0.75 3.08 -11.53
N ALA A 58 -0.55 3.46 -12.80
CA ALA A 58 -1.02 4.75 -13.32
C ALA A 58 -2.56 4.88 -13.36
N LYS A 59 -3.31 3.77 -13.23
CA LYS A 59 -4.77 3.76 -13.20
C LYS A 59 -5.34 3.90 -11.78
N ILE A 60 -4.49 3.90 -10.74
CA ILE A 60 -4.95 4.08 -9.37
C ILE A 60 -5.46 5.51 -9.21
N SER A 61 -6.68 5.65 -8.70
CA SER A 61 -7.26 6.96 -8.39
C SER A 61 -6.64 7.52 -7.11
N GLU A 62 -6.10 8.72 -7.19
CA GLU A 62 -5.60 9.47 -6.02
C GLU A 62 -6.70 9.69 -4.98
N ALA A 63 -7.92 10.02 -5.43
CA ALA A 63 -9.07 10.17 -4.53
C ALA A 63 -9.37 8.87 -3.79
N ALA A 64 -9.31 7.72 -4.48
CA ALA A 64 -9.52 6.42 -3.84
C ALA A 64 -8.41 6.08 -2.82
N LEU A 65 -7.15 6.44 -3.10
CA LEU A 65 -6.06 6.27 -2.14
C LEU A 65 -6.24 7.14 -0.90
N ARG A 66 -6.67 8.40 -1.08
CA ARG A 66 -6.98 9.30 0.03
C ARG A 66 -8.10 8.71 0.89
N ASP A 67 -9.20 8.31 0.26
CA ASP A 67 -10.37 7.80 0.96
C ASP A 67 -10.03 6.51 1.73
N LEU A 68 -9.30 5.57 1.09
CA LEU A 68 -8.77 4.36 1.74
C LEU A 68 -7.85 4.70 2.92
N SER A 69 -7.00 5.72 2.77
CA SER A 69 -6.07 6.13 3.84
C SER A 69 -6.81 6.70 5.04
N CYS A 70 -7.89 7.47 4.82
CA CYS A 70 -8.75 7.97 5.87
C CYS A 70 -9.50 6.83 6.58
N GLU A 71 -10.06 5.88 5.83
CA GLU A 71 -10.76 4.71 6.38
C GLU A 71 -9.83 3.87 7.27
N VAL A 72 -8.64 3.52 6.79
CA VAL A 72 -7.63 2.79 7.58
C VAL A 72 -7.24 3.58 8.84
N ALA A 73 -7.06 4.90 8.75
CA ALA A 73 -6.74 5.73 9.91
C ALA A 73 -7.86 5.73 10.95
N GLU A 74 -9.12 5.81 10.51
CA GLU A 74 -10.28 5.75 11.40
C GLU A 74 -10.41 4.39 12.09
N GLU A 75 -10.21 3.28 11.36
CA GLU A 75 -10.21 1.94 11.95
C GLU A 75 -9.08 1.77 12.97
N MET A 76 -7.87 2.24 12.64
CA MET A 76 -6.73 2.20 13.55
C MET A 76 -6.97 3.01 14.83
N GLU A 77 -7.58 4.19 14.70
CA GLU A 77 -7.96 5.03 15.83
C GLU A 77 -9.00 4.34 16.73
N GLN A 78 -10.01 3.70 16.14
CA GLN A 78 -11.03 2.95 16.88
C GLN A 78 -10.46 1.71 17.58
N ALA A 79 -9.47 1.06 16.96
CA ALA A 79 -8.80 -0.12 17.51
C ALA A 79 -7.66 0.24 18.49
N ALA A 80 -7.44 1.53 18.80
CA ALA A 80 -6.36 1.96 19.67
C ALA A 80 -6.52 1.37 21.08
N ASP A 81 -5.44 0.77 21.59
CA ASP A 81 -5.41 0.28 22.96
C ASP A 81 -5.63 1.45 23.94
N THR A 82 -6.40 1.22 25.01
CA THR A 82 -6.67 2.27 26.01
C THR A 82 -5.38 2.83 26.62
N SER A 83 -4.30 2.04 26.69
CA SER A 83 -2.97 2.49 27.15
C SER A 83 -2.31 3.50 26.22
N TRP A 84 -2.72 3.57 24.94
CA TRP A 84 -2.22 4.53 23.97
C TRP A 84 -2.97 5.87 24.07
N LEU A 85 -4.14 5.88 24.70
CA LEU A 85 -4.92 7.09 24.92
C LEU A 85 -4.25 7.98 25.96
N TRP A 86 -4.23 9.27 25.68
CA TRP A 86 -3.82 10.27 26.65
C TRP A 86 -4.71 10.23 27.89
N LYS A 87 -4.07 10.06 29.06
CA LYS A 87 -4.73 9.82 30.36
C LYS A 87 -5.72 8.64 30.35
N GLY A 88 -5.53 7.68 29.44
CA GLY A 88 -6.38 6.51 29.27
C GLY A 88 -7.79 6.81 28.73
N ARG A 89 -8.03 8.00 28.14
CA ARG A 89 -9.37 8.42 27.69
C ARG A 89 -9.41 9.28 26.45
N LEU A 90 -8.35 10.02 26.14
CA LEU A 90 -8.35 10.99 25.04
C LEU A 90 -7.43 10.52 23.92
N HIS A 91 -7.90 10.57 22.70
CA HIS A 91 -7.06 10.28 21.55
C HIS A 91 -6.10 11.45 21.29
N PRO A 92 -4.77 11.23 21.31
CA PRO A 92 -3.79 12.26 21.02
C PRO A 92 -3.95 12.77 19.58
N LYS A 93 -3.94 14.09 19.39
CA LYS A 93 -3.91 14.72 18.07
C LYS A 93 -2.55 15.35 17.86
N LEU A 94 -1.84 14.93 16.81
CA LEU A 94 -0.65 15.64 16.36
C LEU A 94 -1.10 16.79 15.46
N VAL A 95 -0.85 18.02 15.90
CA VAL A 95 -0.97 19.19 15.04
C VAL A 95 0.41 19.45 14.46
N ASP A 96 0.65 18.93 13.26
CA ASP A 96 1.85 19.26 12.51
C ASP A 96 1.67 20.65 11.89
N GLY A 97 2.50 21.60 12.33
CA GLY A 97 2.40 23.00 11.96
C GLY A 97 3.06 23.25 10.61
N PHE A 98 2.32 23.09 9.51
CA PHE A 98 2.67 23.69 8.23
C PHE A 98 1.55 24.66 7.81
N THR A 99 1.93 25.93 7.70
CA THR A 99 1.14 27.01 7.07
C THR A 99 1.86 27.43 5.80
#